data_AF-A0A424W457-F1
#
_entry.id   AF-A0A424W457-F1
#
_cell.length_a   1.000
_cell.length_b   1.000
_cell.length_c   1.000
_cell.angle_alpha   90.00
_cell.angle_beta   90.00
_cell.angle_gamma   90.00
#
_symmetry.space_group_name_H-M   'P 1'
#
loop_
_entity.id
_entity.type
_entity.pdbx_description
1 polymer ?
#
loop_
_entity_poly.entity_id
_entity_poly.type
_entity_poly.pdbx_seq_one_letter_code
_entity_poly.pdbx_strand_id
1 'polypeptide(L)'
;MANSPSYAQSGAPATAVRVAYGAMPAMPAAPAALAGATMGTTWSARMALPAGRTEAAARRAIQAALDEVVAQMSTWEADSDITRYNQAAAGWQELPAGFFHVLSHALALAGDTGGAYDPTVGPLVNAWGFGPHQRAFEPPAPAAIEAARARCGWRRVQLDTDR
;
A
#
# COMPACT_ATOMS: atom_id res chain seq x y z
N MET A 1 -79.36 23.77 -52.50
CA MET A 1 -78.29 24.80 -52.41
C MET A 1 -77.98 25.03 -50.93
N ALA A 2 -76.68 25.15 -50.59
CA ALA A 2 -76.08 25.43 -49.28
C ALA A 2 -76.08 24.26 -48.26
N ASN A 3 -75.05 23.97 -47.47
CA ASN A 3 -73.61 24.31 -47.45
C ASN A 3 -72.99 23.39 -46.37
N SER A 4 -72.14 22.42 -46.72
CA SER A 4 -71.40 21.62 -45.72
C SER A 4 -70.09 22.33 -45.39
N PRO A 5 -69.75 22.59 -44.11
CA PRO A 5 -68.46 23.18 -43.80
C PRO A 5 -67.34 22.15 -44.03
N SER A 6 -66.43 22.51 -44.93
CA SER A 6 -65.16 21.82 -45.18
C SER A 6 -64.24 22.03 -43.98
N TYR A 7 -64.08 21.01 -43.15
CA TYR A 7 -62.99 20.89 -42.19
C TYR A 7 -62.24 19.58 -42.41
N ALA A 8 -61.64 19.44 -43.59
CA ALA A 8 -60.59 18.47 -43.80
C ALA A 8 -59.43 19.17 -44.50
N GLN A 9 -58.56 19.83 -43.73
CA GLN A 9 -57.19 19.97 -44.18
C GLN A 9 -56.51 18.62 -43.97
N SER A 10 -56.35 17.89 -45.06
CA SER A 10 -55.55 16.68 -45.12
C SER A 10 -54.07 17.02 -44.98
N GLY A 11 -53.38 16.29 -44.10
CA GLY A 11 -52.08 15.72 -44.47
C GLY A 11 -50.83 16.55 -44.17
N ALA A 12 -50.71 17.15 -42.99
CA ALA A 12 -49.36 17.41 -42.47
C ALA A 12 -48.74 16.05 -42.06
N PRO A 13 -47.57 15.66 -42.59
CA PRO A 13 -46.91 14.43 -42.16
C PRO A 13 -46.61 14.56 -40.66
N ALA A 14 -47.13 13.64 -39.86
CA ALA A 14 -46.76 13.52 -38.46
C ALA A 14 -45.24 13.40 -38.40
N THR A 15 -44.57 14.44 -37.91
CA THR A 15 -43.11 14.43 -37.80
C THR A 15 -42.76 13.42 -36.72
N ALA A 16 -42.26 12.26 -37.14
CA ALA A 16 -41.80 11.24 -36.23
C ALA A 16 -40.57 11.77 -35.50
N VAL A 17 -40.74 12.13 -34.22
CA VAL A 17 -39.64 12.51 -33.34
C VAL A 17 -38.93 11.23 -32.91
N ARG A 18 -37.67 11.07 -33.33
CA ARG A 18 -36.82 9.96 -32.87
C ARG A 18 -36.20 10.36 -31.54
N VAL A 19 -36.54 9.63 -30.48
CA VAL A 19 -35.92 9.75 -29.16
C VAL A 19 -34.94 8.60 -29.00
N ALA A 20 -33.68 8.91 -28.67
CA ALA A 20 -32.69 7.92 -28.29
C ALA A 20 -32.43 8.01 -26.78
N TYR A 21 -32.39 6.87 -26.09
CA TYR A 21 -31.84 6.82 -24.75
C TYR A 21 -30.33 6.60 -24.84
N GLY A 22 -29.56 7.43 -24.13
CA GLY A 22 -28.13 7.19 -23.92
C GLY A 22 -27.92 5.87 -23.16
N ALA A 23 -26.75 5.26 -23.31
CA ALA A 23 -26.39 4.06 -22.56
C ALA A 23 -26.68 4.25 -21.07
N MET A 24 -27.28 3.23 -20.42
CA MET A 24 -27.43 3.24 -18.97
C MET A 24 -26.06 3.56 -18.35
N PRO A 25 -25.99 4.41 -17.31
CA PRO A 25 -24.75 4.58 -16.57
C PRO A 25 -24.28 3.19 -16.13
N ALA A 26 -22.97 2.95 -16.26
CA ALA A 26 -22.37 1.67 -15.89
C ALA A 26 -22.90 1.23 -14.52
N MET A 27 -23.23 -0.06 -14.38
CA MET A 27 -23.68 -0.66 -13.12
C MET A 27 -22.85 -0.10 -11.96
N PRO A 28 -23.49 0.47 -10.92
CA PRO A 28 -22.74 1.04 -9.81
C PRO A 28 -21.82 -0.03 -9.24
N ALA A 29 -20.55 0.33 -9.07
CA ALA A 29 -19.52 -0.55 -8.57
C ALA A 29 -20.02 -1.29 -7.31
N ALA A 30 -19.93 -2.63 -7.32
CA ALA A 30 -20.51 -3.44 -6.26
C ALA A 30 -19.70 -3.22 -4.96
N PRO A 31 -20.34 -2.86 -3.83
CA PRO A 31 -19.62 -2.71 -2.58
C PRO A 31 -19.06 -4.06 -2.13
N ALA A 32 -17.80 -4.07 -1.70
CA ALA A 32 -17.11 -5.23 -1.17
C ALA A 32 -16.48 -4.93 0.18
N ALA A 33 -16.51 -5.93 1.07
CA ALA A 33 -15.82 -5.90 2.36
C ALA A 33 -14.88 -7.12 2.44
N LEU A 34 -13.57 -6.84 2.40
CA LEU A 34 -12.52 -7.84 2.39
C LEU A 34 -11.72 -7.75 3.70
N ALA A 35 -11.12 -8.88 4.08
CA ALA A 35 -10.25 -8.96 5.25
C ALA A 35 -9.24 -10.10 5.08
N GLY A 36 -8.16 -10.05 5.86
CA GLY A 36 -7.14 -11.08 5.89
C GLY A 36 -6.14 -10.84 7.01
N ALA A 37 -5.03 -11.56 6.99
CA ALA A 37 -3.96 -11.46 7.96
C ALA A 37 -2.60 -11.28 7.26
N THR A 38 -1.72 -10.50 7.86
CA THR A 38 -0.33 -10.30 7.43
C THR A 38 0.45 -9.59 8.54
N MET A 39 1.79 -9.65 8.53
CA MET A 39 2.67 -8.87 9.41
C MET A 39 2.28 -8.95 10.91
N GLY A 40 1.85 -10.13 11.37
CA GLY A 40 1.43 -10.36 12.76
C GLY A 40 0.11 -9.69 13.18
N THR A 41 -0.67 -9.17 12.22
CA THR A 41 -1.96 -8.49 12.46
C THR A 41 -2.99 -8.83 11.37
N THR A 42 -4.14 -8.17 11.38
CA THR A 42 -5.20 -8.30 10.38
C THR A 42 -5.38 -7.03 9.58
N TRP A 43 -5.85 -7.18 8.34
CA TRP A 43 -6.24 -6.08 7.47
C TRP A 43 -7.72 -6.14 7.13
N SER A 44 -8.33 -4.98 6.86
CA SER A 44 -9.69 -4.87 6.34
C SER A 44 -9.76 -3.82 5.25
N ALA A 45 -10.50 -4.09 4.19
CA ALA A 45 -10.68 -3.17 3.06
C ALA A 45 -12.15 -3.11 2.66
N ARG A 46 -12.70 -1.89 2.61
CA ARG A 46 -14.04 -1.62 2.08
C ARG A 46 -13.90 -0.79 0.82
N MET A 47 -14.44 -1.27 -0.29
CA MET A 47 -14.26 -0.64 -1.59
C MET A 47 -15.41 -0.93 -2.54
N ALA A 48 -15.60 -0.08 -3.54
CA ALA A 48 -16.51 -0.36 -4.63
C ALA A 48 -15.74 -1.08 -5.76
N LEU A 49 -16.13 -2.31 -6.09
CA LEU A 49 -15.46 -3.10 -7.10
C LEU A 49 -15.81 -2.63 -8.51
N PRO A 50 -14.81 -2.42 -9.40
CA PRO A 50 -15.07 -2.15 -10.80
C PRO A 50 -15.89 -3.26 -11.44
N ALA A 51 -16.71 -2.92 -12.44
CA ALA A 51 -17.50 -3.89 -13.19
C ALA A 51 -16.62 -5.05 -13.71
N GLY A 52 -17.09 -6.29 -13.52
CA GLY A 52 -16.37 -7.50 -13.93
C GLY A 52 -15.25 -7.95 -12.99
N ARG A 53 -14.97 -7.23 -11.89
CA ARG A 53 -14.06 -7.70 -10.84
C ARG A 53 -14.82 -8.43 -9.74
N THR A 54 -14.23 -9.52 -9.24
CA THR A 54 -14.77 -10.29 -8.13
C THR A 54 -14.03 -9.97 -6.84
N GLU A 55 -14.70 -10.15 -5.71
CA GLU A 55 -14.07 -10.04 -4.38
C GLU A 55 -12.84 -10.94 -4.25
N ALA A 56 -12.89 -12.15 -4.81
CA ALA A 56 -11.76 -13.08 -4.78
C ALA A 56 -10.54 -12.55 -5.55
N ALA A 57 -10.75 -11.91 -6.71
CA ALA A 57 -9.66 -11.29 -7.46
C ALA A 57 -9.07 -10.09 -6.71
N ALA A 58 -9.91 -9.25 -6.11
CA ALA A 58 -9.46 -8.12 -5.30
C ALA A 58 -8.68 -8.57 -4.06
N ARG A 59 -9.17 -9.60 -3.35
CA ARG A 59 -8.50 -10.18 -2.18
C ARG A 59 -7.11 -10.71 -2.54
N ARG A 60 -6.98 -11.44 -3.66
CA ARG A 60 -5.68 -11.93 -4.13
C ARG A 60 -4.72 -10.79 -4.48
N ALA A 61 -5.21 -9.73 -5.13
CA ALA A 61 -4.38 -8.58 -5.46
C ALA A 61 -3.88 -7.83 -4.21
N ILE A 62 -4.76 -7.63 -3.22
CA ILE A 62 -4.39 -7.03 -1.92
C ILE A 62 -3.36 -7.90 -1.21
N GLN A 63 -3.60 -9.22 -1.13
CA GLN A 63 -2.68 -10.13 -0.47
C GLN A 63 -1.32 -10.15 -1.17
N ALA A 64 -1.27 -10.20 -2.50
CA ALA A 64 -0.01 -10.17 -3.25
C ALA A 64 0.80 -8.89 -2.98
N ALA A 65 0.16 -7.73 -2.89
CA ALA A 65 0.85 -6.48 -2.55
C ALA A 65 1.40 -6.50 -1.11
N LEU A 66 0.65 -7.08 -0.16
CA LEU A 66 1.11 -7.24 1.22
C LEU A 66 2.24 -8.27 1.34
N ASP A 67 2.18 -9.35 0.56
CA ASP A 67 3.23 -10.38 0.50
C ASP A 67 4.52 -9.82 -0.09
N GLU A 68 4.44 -8.91 -1.08
CA GLU A 68 5.60 -8.18 -1.60
C GLU A 68 6.25 -7.30 -0.53
N VAL A 69 5.47 -6.60 0.28
CA VAL A 69 5.99 -5.84 1.43
C VAL A 69 6.68 -6.75 2.43
N VAL A 70 6.10 -7.93 2.73
CA VAL A 70 6.72 -8.92 3.63
C VAL A 70 8.05 -9.41 3.06
N ALA A 71 8.07 -9.79 1.77
CA ALA A 71 9.28 -10.25 1.09
C ALA A 71 10.39 -9.19 1.10
N GLN A 72 10.05 -7.90 1.00
CA GLN A 72 11.06 -6.84 1.01
C GLN A 72 11.45 -6.39 2.42
N MET A 73 10.51 -6.30 3.37
CA MET A 73 10.67 -5.46 4.57
C MET A 73 10.35 -6.17 5.88
N SER A 74 10.05 -7.48 5.87
CA SER A 74 9.89 -8.24 7.12
C SER A 74 11.24 -8.57 7.75
N THR A 75 11.52 -8.01 8.93
CA THR A 75 12.69 -8.39 9.73
C THR A 75 12.58 -9.80 10.33
N TRP A 76 11.41 -10.44 10.23
CA TRP A 76 11.15 -11.79 10.73
C TRP A 76 11.43 -12.87 9.69
N GLU A 77 11.39 -12.51 8.40
CA GLU A 77 11.71 -13.43 7.31
C GLU A 77 13.22 -13.41 7.04
N ALA A 78 13.84 -14.59 7.07
CA ALA A 78 15.28 -14.73 6.90
C ALA A 78 15.77 -14.29 5.51
N ASP A 79 14.93 -14.49 4.49
CA ASP A 79 15.26 -14.24 3.09
C ASP A 79 14.81 -12.85 2.59
N SER A 80 14.24 -12.02 3.46
CA SER A 80 13.75 -10.70 3.04
C SER A 80 14.87 -9.76 2.60
N ASP A 81 14.56 -8.80 1.74
CA ASP A 81 15.55 -7.79 1.30
C ASP A 81 16.13 -7.00 2.49
N ILE A 82 15.30 -6.63 3.48
CA ILE A 82 15.77 -5.93 4.68
C ILE A 82 16.70 -6.80 5.54
N THR A 83 16.43 -8.10 5.67
CA THR A 83 17.31 -9.01 6.42
C THR A 83 18.65 -9.17 5.71
N ARG A 84 18.64 -9.32 4.38
CA ARG A 84 19.86 -9.36 3.55
C ARG A 84 20.66 -8.07 3.65
N TYR A 85 20.02 -6.91 3.53
CA TYR A 85 20.64 -5.60 3.71
C TYR A 85 21.29 -5.46 5.10
N ASN A 86 20.58 -5.86 6.16
CA ASN A 86 21.07 -5.78 7.54
C ASN A 86 22.29 -6.69 7.82
N GLN A 87 22.45 -7.77 7.04
CA GLN A 87 23.57 -8.72 7.17
C GLN A 87 24.75 -8.39 6.26
N ALA A 88 24.56 -7.52 5.27
CA ALA A 88 25.60 -7.16 4.32
C ALA A 88 26.78 -6.43 4.98
N ALA A 89 27.97 -6.59 4.40
CA ALA A 89 29.11 -5.76 4.77
C ALA A 89 28.86 -4.29 4.39
N ALA A 90 29.59 -3.37 5.04
CA ALA A 90 29.51 -1.96 4.72
C ALA A 90 29.84 -1.70 3.25
N GLY A 91 29.03 -0.87 2.60
CA GLY A 91 29.14 -0.56 1.18
C GLY A 91 27.77 -0.30 0.57
N TRP A 92 27.76 0.01 -0.73
CA TRP A 92 26.53 0.20 -1.49
C TRP A 92 25.81 -1.13 -1.71
N GLN A 93 24.50 -1.11 -1.51
CA GLN A 93 23.62 -2.26 -1.73
C GLN A 93 22.50 -1.83 -2.67
N GLU A 94 22.18 -2.67 -3.66
CA GLU A 94 21.00 -2.47 -4.49
C GLU A 94 19.75 -2.91 -3.72
N LEU A 95 18.72 -2.07 -3.71
CA LEU A 95 17.46 -2.33 -3.03
C LEU A 95 16.31 -2.39 -4.04
N PRO A 96 15.29 -3.23 -3.81
CA PRO A 96 14.04 -3.13 -4.57
C PRO A 96 13.42 -1.74 -4.45
N ALA A 97 12.74 -1.28 -5.51
CA ALA A 97 12.18 0.07 -5.58
C ALA A 97 11.22 0.39 -4.41
N GLY A 98 10.40 -0.58 -3.99
CA GLY A 98 9.50 -0.41 -2.84
C GLY A 98 10.26 -0.18 -1.54
N PHE A 99 11.29 -0.98 -1.27
CA PHE A 99 12.15 -0.81 -0.10
C PHE A 99 12.91 0.53 -0.16
N PHE A 100 13.52 0.87 -1.30
CA PHE A 100 14.20 2.15 -1.47
C PHE A 100 13.28 3.35 -1.19
N HIS A 101 12.04 3.31 -1.70
CA HIS A 101 11.04 4.34 -1.46
C HIS A 101 10.72 4.50 0.04
N VAL A 102 10.46 3.40 0.75
CA VAL A 102 10.18 3.41 2.19
C VAL A 102 11.38 3.90 3.00
N LEU A 103 12.59 3.43 2.69
CA LEU A 103 13.81 3.85 3.36
C LEU A 103 14.07 5.35 3.16
N SER A 104 13.86 5.86 1.94
CA SER A 104 13.98 7.29 1.63
C SER A 104 13.06 8.15 2.48
N HIS A 105 11.79 7.76 2.60
CA HIS A 105 10.84 8.45 3.47
C HIS A 105 11.20 8.31 4.95
N ALA A 106 11.66 7.15 5.40
CA ALA A 106 12.07 6.94 6.77
C ALA A 106 13.24 7.85 7.17
N LEU A 107 14.24 8.02 6.29
CA LEU A 107 15.38 8.91 6.54
C LEU A 107 14.97 10.39 6.51
N ALA A 108 14.07 10.78 5.61
CA ALA A 108 13.50 12.13 5.60
C ALA A 108 12.78 12.44 6.91
N LEU A 109 11.91 11.53 7.37
CA LEU A 109 11.18 11.66 8.63
C LEU A 109 12.13 11.70 9.84
N ALA A 110 13.24 10.95 9.81
CA ALA A 110 14.27 11.04 10.84
C ALA A 110 14.90 12.44 10.89
N GLY A 111 15.11 13.07 9.72
CA GLY A 111 15.53 14.47 9.62
C GLY A 111 14.51 15.44 10.21
N ASP A 112 13.25 15.34 9.79
CA ASP A 112 12.15 16.22 10.21
C ASP A 112 11.89 16.17 11.71
N THR A 113 12.09 15.00 12.32
CA THR A 113 11.89 14.78 13.76
C THR A 113 13.16 15.00 14.59
N GLY A 114 14.27 15.43 13.98
CA GLY A 114 15.55 15.60 14.68
C GLY A 114 16.12 14.29 15.24
N GLY A 115 15.71 13.13 14.71
CA GLY A 115 16.11 11.80 15.16
C GLY A 115 15.21 11.18 16.24
N ALA A 116 14.06 11.79 16.57
CA ALA A 116 13.08 11.14 17.45
C ALA A 116 12.49 9.87 16.79
N TYR A 117 12.33 9.90 15.46
CA TYR A 117 12.19 8.70 14.63
C TYR A 117 13.57 8.33 14.06
N ASP A 118 13.99 7.06 14.18
CA ASP A 118 15.21 6.55 13.57
C ASP A 118 14.99 5.10 13.10
N PRO A 119 15.01 4.81 11.77
CA PRO A 119 14.79 3.47 11.24
C PRO A 119 15.94 2.48 11.53
N THR A 120 17.07 2.96 12.05
CA THR A 120 18.28 2.15 12.30
C THR A 120 18.36 1.59 13.72
N VAL A 121 17.35 1.82 14.56
CA VAL A 121 17.35 1.36 15.97
C VAL A 121 17.13 -0.16 16.13
N GLY A 122 17.09 -0.92 15.04
CA GLY A 122 16.96 -2.38 15.05
C GLY A 122 17.87 -3.10 16.05
N PRO A 123 19.18 -2.78 16.17
CA PRO A 123 20.04 -3.36 17.19
C PRO A 123 19.57 -3.14 18.63
N LEU A 124 19.03 -1.94 18.94
CA LEU A 124 18.46 -1.64 20.26
C LEU A 124 17.14 -2.39 20.48
N VAL A 125 16.25 -2.41 19.48
CA VAL A 125 15.00 -3.19 19.51
C VAL A 125 15.28 -4.65 19.82
N ASN A 126 16.30 -5.24 19.19
CA ASN A 126 16.73 -6.61 19.44
C ASN A 126 17.33 -6.79 20.85
N ALA A 127 18.19 -5.87 21.31
CA ALA A 127 18.78 -5.95 22.64
C ALA A 127 17.72 -5.93 23.77
N TRP A 128 16.60 -5.25 23.54
CA TRP A 128 15.46 -5.20 24.46
C TRP A 128 14.43 -6.33 24.27
N GLY A 129 14.66 -7.25 23.33
CA GLY A 129 13.79 -8.42 23.09
C GLY A 129 12.47 -8.10 22.37
N PHE A 130 12.37 -6.94 21.72
CA PHE A 130 11.22 -6.56 20.89
C PHE A 130 11.37 -6.95 19.42
N GLY A 131 12.52 -7.52 19.06
CA GLY A 131 12.83 -7.96 17.70
C GLY A 131 12.50 -9.43 17.42
N PRO A 132 12.86 -9.91 16.22
CA PRO A 132 12.61 -11.29 15.78
C PRO A 132 13.41 -12.34 16.56
N HIS A 133 14.50 -11.93 17.22
CA HIS A 133 15.42 -12.82 17.91
C HIS A 133 15.43 -12.54 19.42
N GLN A 134 15.41 -13.62 20.21
CA GLN A 134 15.48 -13.66 21.67
C GLN A 134 14.39 -12.88 22.42
N ARG A 135 13.57 -13.62 23.19
CA ARG A 135 12.80 -13.00 24.28
C ARG A 135 13.76 -12.77 25.45
N ALA A 136 14.15 -11.52 25.66
CA ALA A 136 14.79 -11.12 26.90
C ALA A 136 13.72 -10.93 27.97
N PHE A 137 13.82 -11.66 29.08
CA PHE A 137 12.94 -11.49 30.24
C PHE A 137 13.51 -10.52 31.27
N GLU A 138 14.79 -10.18 31.14
CA GLU A 138 15.51 -9.22 31.96
C GLU A 138 16.02 -8.06 31.08
N PRO A 139 16.10 -6.84 31.63
CA PRO A 139 16.70 -5.71 30.92
C PRO A 139 18.14 -6.01 30.47
N PRO A 140 18.56 -5.56 29.27
CA PRO A 140 19.93 -5.75 28.81
C PRO A 140 20.92 -5.01 29.72
N ALA A 141 22.10 -5.60 29.90
CA ALA A 141 23.17 -4.95 30.64
C ALA A 141 23.57 -3.61 29.97
N PRO A 142 24.01 -2.59 30.74
CA PRO A 142 24.40 -1.30 30.17
C PRO A 142 25.42 -1.40 29.02
N ALA A 143 26.38 -2.31 29.12
CA ALA A 143 27.37 -2.55 28.06
C ALA A 143 26.74 -3.06 26.75
N ALA A 144 25.69 -3.88 26.83
CA ALA A 144 24.98 -4.37 25.65
C ALA A 144 24.16 -3.25 24.98
N ILE A 145 23.59 -2.34 25.78
CA ILE A 145 22.88 -1.15 25.28
C ILE A 145 23.85 -0.25 24.50
N GLU A 146 25.02 0.04 25.07
CA GLU A 146 26.01 0.90 24.41
C GLU A 146 26.58 0.25 23.13
N ALA A 147 26.84 -1.05 23.15
CA ALA A 147 27.25 -1.79 21.94
C ALA A 147 26.18 -1.74 20.83
N ALA A 148 24.89 -1.87 21.19
CA ALA A 148 23.78 -1.75 20.24
C ALA A 148 23.63 -0.30 19.72
N ARG A 149 23.74 0.69 20.60
CA ARG A 149 23.68 2.12 20.27
C ARG A 149 24.76 2.51 19.27
N ALA A 150 25.99 2.01 19.43
CA ALA A 150 27.11 2.29 18.52
C ALA A 150 26.88 1.80 17.07
N ARG A 151 25.93 0.89 16.87
CA ARG A 151 25.51 0.37 15.56
C ARG A 151 24.31 1.11 14.97
N CYS A 152 23.68 2.00 15.73
CA CYS A 152 22.58 2.84 15.26
C CYS A 152 23.12 4.15 14.66
N GLY A 153 22.23 4.90 14.03
CA GLY A 153 22.45 6.26 13.54
C GLY A 153 22.00 6.43 12.10
N TRP A 154 20.77 6.93 11.91
CA TRP A 154 20.19 7.21 10.58
C TRP A 154 21.07 8.10 9.68
N ARG A 155 21.84 9.02 10.27
CA ARG A 155 22.79 9.90 9.55
C ARG A 155 23.93 9.16 8.85
N ARG A 156 24.15 7.89 9.19
CA ARG A 156 25.18 7.03 8.59
C ARG A 156 24.69 6.33 7.33
N VAL A 157 23.38 6.30 7.11
CA VAL A 157 22.79 5.71 5.90
C VAL A 157 22.80 6.78 4.81
N GLN A 158 23.41 6.44 3.69
CA GLN A 158 23.45 7.29 2.51
C GLN A 158 22.59 6.68 1.41
N LEU A 159 21.91 7.55 0.67
CA LEU A 159 21.14 7.17 -0.50
C LEU A 159 21.84 7.73 -1.73
N ASP A 160 22.03 6.88 -2.74
CA ASP A 160 22.37 7.31 -4.09
C ASP A 160 21.06 7.39 -4.87
N THR A 161 20.66 8.60 -5.24
CA THR A 161 19.41 8.87 -5.98
C THR A 161 19.64 9.05 -7.48
N ASP A 162 20.90 9.04 -7.92
CA ASP A 162 21.29 9.30 -9.30
C ASP A 162 21.43 8.00 -10.13
N ARG A 163 21.09 6.86 -9.52
CA ARG A 163 21.14 5.51 -10.12
C ARG A 163 19.85 4.74 -9.89
#